data_AF-A0AAD9JJ74-F1
#
_entry.id   AF-A0AAD9JJ74-F1
#
_cell.length_a   1.000
_cell.length_b   1.000
_cell.length_c   1.000
_cell.angle_alpha   90.00
_cell.angle_beta   90.00
_cell.angle_gamma   90.00
#
_symmetry.space_group_name_H-M   'P 1'
#
loop_
_entity.id
_entity.type
_entity.pdbx_description
1 polymer ?
#
loop_
_entity_poly.entity_id
_entity_poly.type
_entity_poly.pdbx_seq_one_letter_code
_entity_poly.pdbx_strand_id
1 'polypeptide(L)'
;THLSICAFTGAYETVAFYLPECPTHCTACSFDAAIAKTTCTTCEAGHVVDSGLCVECADNCATCSAKGKCDTCQAGFIVKSDKCLECPAGCEECTLDTAGTTAECVTNKCKQHYVQVGTTCKPCPVGCAFCTYDTGSSTTKCVLGQCKAGYVMKSDGSCLECPVGCAVCTLSTDGNTATCVSGKCKQHYVQDAQGNCKRCPDHCDSCILDGETPRCAVDGCKPQYAVDSTGASCSVGPCVPNCDTCATTGKCNSGGCASGYTFNTHTMLCDGSTLADMVFPILAHKGCW
;
A
#
# COMPACT_ATOMS: atom_id res chain seq x y z
N THR A 1 -26.78 5.48 7.17
CA THR A 1 -27.90 5.57 8.12
C THR A 1 -27.40 5.40 9.54
N HIS A 2 -26.75 6.42 10.08
CA HIS A 2 -26.43 6.49 11.51
C HIS A 2 -27.28 7.61 12.12
N LEU A 3 -28.27 7.21 12.91
CA LEU A 3 -29.25 8.11 13.51
C LEU A 3 -28.71 8.54 14.89
N SER A 4 -28.21 9.77 15.00
CA SER A 4 -27.82 10.35 16.30
C SER A 4 -28.97 11.21 16.82
N ILE A 5 -29.69 10.71 17.83
CA ILE A 5 -30.78 11.43 18.51
C ILE A 5 -30.22 12.04 19.79
N CYS A 6 -30.22 13.36 19.92
CA CYS A 6 -30.05 14.05 21.19
C CYS A 6 -31.43 14.48 21.72
N ALA A 7 -31.86 13.92 22.86
CA ALA A 7 -33.12 14.29 23.51
C ALA A 7 -32.86 15.23 24.69
N PHE A 8 -33.37 16.46 24.62
CA PHE A 8 -33.53 17.34 25.79
C PHE A 8 -34.94 17.17 26.35
N THR A 9 -35.07 16.81 27.63
CA THR A 9 -36.37 16.71 28.31
C THR A 9 -36.75 18.05 28.95
N GLY A 10 -37.74 18.72 28.34
CA GLY A 10 -38.44 19.87 28.91
C GLY A 10 -39.88 19.88 28.40
N ALA A 11 -40.85 20.14 29.29
CA ALA A 11 -42.28 20.00 29.03
C ALA A 11 -42.84 21.10 28.11
N TYR A 12 -42.71 20.90 26.80
CA TYR A 12 -43.59 21.37 25.74
C TYR A 12 -43.18 20.57 24.49
N GLU A 13 -44.16 20.03 23.75
CA GLU A 13 -44.05 19.24 22.51
C GLU A 13 -42.66 18.66 22.17
N THR A 14 -42.52 17.33 22.16
CA THR A 14 -41.32 16.65 21.64
C THR A 14 -41.13 16.97 20.16
N VAL A 15 -40.49 18.09 19.84
CA VAL A 15 -40.00 18.39 18.51
C VAL A 15 -38.69 17.63 18.38
N ALA A 16 -38.72 16.51 17.66
CA ALA A 16 -37.50 15.85 17.22
C ALA A 16 -36.72 16.87 16.36
N PHE A 17 -35.67 17.47 16.93
CA PHE A 17 -34.72 18.27 16.15
C PHE A 17 -33.91 17.30 15.30
N TYR A 18 -34.40 17.05 14.08
CA TYR A 18 -33.57 16.50 13.02
C TYR A 18 -32.50 17.54 12.73
N LEU A 19 -31.25 17.27 13.14
CA LEU A 19 -30.12 18.03 12.63
C LEU A 19 -30.07 17.76 11.13
N PRO A 20 -30.26 18.78 10.29
CA PRO A 20 -30.32 18.55 8.86
C PRO A 20 -28.93 18.14 8.38
N GLU A 21 -28.86 17.01 7.67
CA GLU A 21 -27.62 16.52 7.09
C GLU A 21 -27.10 17.55 6.06
N CYS A 22 -25.78 17.70 5.99
CA CYS A 22 -25.19 18.55 4.96
C CYS A 22 -25.48 17.97 3.56
N PRO A 23 -25.61 18.81 2.53
CA PRO A 23 -25.71 18.36 1.15
C PRO A 23 -24.54 17.43 0.75
N THR A 24 -24.72 16.61 -0.29
CA THR A 24 -23.66 15.73 -0.79
C THR A 24 -22.39 16.50 -1.15
N HIS A 25 -21.21 15.89 -0.91
CA HIS A 25 -19.90 16.49 -1.13
C HIS A 25 -19.62 17.78 -0.34
N CYS A 26 -20.40 18.03 0.72
CA CYS A 26 -20.25 19.18 1.60
C CYS A 26 -19.54 18.78 2.89
N THR A 27 -18.41 19.43 3.17
CA THR A 27 -17.65 19.22 4.41
C THR A 27 -18.08 20.13 5.55
N ALA A 28 -18.69 21.28 5.24
CA ALA A 28 -19.29 22.18 6.23
C ALA A 28 -20.53 22.87 5.65
N CYS A 29 -21.61 22.94 6.43
CA CYS A 29 -22.87 23.56 6.03
C CYS A 29 -23.45 24.47 7.13
N SER A 30 -24.29 25.40 6.72
CA SER A 30 -25.09 26.27 7.58
C SER A 30 -26.58 25.98 7.41
N PHE A 31 -27.34 26.08 8.50
CA PHE A 31 -28.80 25.96 8.49
C PHE A 31 -29.45 27.33 8.75
N ASP A 32 -30.33 27.75 7.83
CA ASP A 32 -31.18 28.93 8.00
C ASP A 32 -32.58 28.49 8.47
N ALA A 33 -32.89 28.78 9.73
CA ALA A 33 -34.16 28.43 10.36
C ALA A 33 -35.35 29.25 9.84
N ALA A 34 -35.14 30.45 9.27
CA ALA A 34 -36.21 31.30 8.77
C ALA A 34 -36.85 30.73 7.50
N ILE A 35 -36.08 29.97 6.71
CA ILE A 35 -36.53 29.33 5.47
C ILE A 35 -36.36 27.79 5.48
N ALA A 36 -36.01 27.22 6.63
CA ALA A 36 -35.76 25.80 6.84
C ALA A 36 -34.84 25.18 5.77
N LYS A 37 -33.72 25.84 5.45
CA LYS A 37 -32.81 25.43 4.38
C LYS A 37 -31.39 25.25 4.90
N THR A 38 -30.78 24.11 4.56
CA THR A 38 -29.34 23.87 4.76
C THR A 38 -28.59 24.21 3.47
N THR A 39 -27.54 25.03 3.61
CA THR A 39 -26.66 25.41 2.51
C THR A 39 -25.23 25.01 2.82
N CYS A 40 -24.52 24.51 1.83
CA CYS A 40 -23.11 24.21 1.97
C CYS A 40 -22.26 25.49 2.01
N THR A 41 -21.30 25.55 2.94
CA THR A 41 -20.31 26.62 3.05
C THR A 41 -18.91 26.17 2.63
N THR A 42 -18.64 24.86 2.63
CA THR A 42 -17.35 24.30 2.21
C THR A 42 -17.55 22.93 1.59
N CYS A 43 -16.98 22.71 0.41
CA CYS A 43 -17.08 21.46 -0.33
C CYS A 43 -15.85 20.57 -0.15
N GLU A 44 -15.99 19.29 -0.48
CA GLU A 44 -14.88 18.37 -0.68
C GLU A 44 -13.99 18.83 -1.86
N ALA A 45 -12.75 18.33 -1.92
CA ALA A 45 -11.85 18.61 -3.04
C ALA A 45 -12.50 18.17 -4.38
N GLY A 46 -12.23 18.90 -5.46
CA GLY A 46 -12.88 18.68 -6.76
C GLY A 46 -14.30 19.25 -6.89
N HIS A 47 -14.80 19.95 -5.87
CA HIS A 47 -16.09 20.64 -5.89
C HIS A 47 -15.97 22.10 -5.45
N VAL A 48 -16.91 22.94 -5.90
CA VAL A 48 -17.03 24.35 -5.50
C VAL A 48 -18.45 24.65 -5.05
N VAL A 49 -18.59 25.59 -4.12
CA VAL A 49 -19.91 26.06 -3.69
C VAL A 49 -20.55 26.91 -4.79
N ASP A 50 -21.70 26.47 -5.28
CA ASP A 50 -22.57 27.22 -6.17
C ASP A 50 -24.00 27.20 -5.63
N SER A 51 -24.57 28.38 -5.39
CA SER A 51 -25.94 28.53 -4.89
C SER A 51 -26.27 27.73 -3.61
N GLY A 52 -25.27 27.55 -2.74
CA GLY A 52 -25.39 26.80 -1.49
C GLY A 52 -25.32 25.27 -1.65
N LEU A 53 -24.90 24.77 -2.81
CA LEU A 53 -24.66 23.36 -3.09
C LEU A 53 -23.23 23.17 -3.59
N CYS A 54 -22.70 21.95 -3.44
CA CYS A 54 -21.43 21.59 -4.04
C CYS A 54 -21.64 21.10 -5.46
N VAL A 55 -21.01 21.77 -6.41
CA VAL A 55 -21.03 21.39 -7.83
C VAL A 55 -19.63 20.96 -8.26
N GLU A 56 -19.57 19.97 -9.13
CA GLU A 56 -18.31 19.42 -9.62
C GLU A 56 -17.51 20.45 -10.43
N CYS A 57 -16.20 20.45 -10.20
CA CYS A 57 -15.22 21.09 -11.07
C CYS A 57 -15.12 20.35 -12.41
N ALA A 58 -14.27 20.85 -13.33
CA ALA A 58 -13.91 20.06 -14.51
C ALA A 58 -13.22 18.73 -14.15
N ASP A 59 -13.25 17.76 -15.05
CA ASP A 59 -12.56 16.48 -14.85
C ASP A 59 -11.06 16.66 -14.53
N ASN A 60 -10.55 15.82 -13.62
CA ASN A 60 -9.15 15.85 -13.13
C ASN A 60 -8.74 17.17 -12.47
N CYS A 61 -9.71 17.98 -12.04
CA CYS A 61 -9.45 19.22 -11.33
C CYS A 61 -9.28 19.01 -9.83
N ALA A 62 -8.34 19.72 -9.21
CA ALA A 62 -8.15 19.75 -7.77
C ALA A 62 -8.96 20.89 -7.13
N THR A 63 -8.94 22.09 -7.74
CA THR A 63 -9.70 23.26 -7.28
C THR A 63 -10.30 24.05 -8.44
N CYS A 64 -11.51 24.58 -8.27
CA CYS A 64 -12.14 25.45 -9.25
C CYS A 64 -12.93 26.59 -8.59
N SER A 65 -13.07 27.69 -9.34
CA SER A 65 -13.84 28.87 -8.92
C SER A 65 -15.30 28.82 -9.40
N ALA A 66 -15.62 27.90 -10.31
CA ALA A 66 -16.97 27.74 -10.84
C ALA A 66 -17.18 26.33 -11.41
N LYS A 67 -18.46 25.94 -11.55
CA LYS A 67 -18.87 24.68 -12.15
C LYS A 67 -18.20 24.44 -13.51
N GLY A 68 -17.60 23.27 -13.67
CA GLY A 68 -16.98 22.86 -14.94
C GLY A 68 -15.74 23.66 -15.35
N LYS A 69 -15.19 24.50 -14.45
CA LYS A 69 -13.89 25.15 -14.62
C LYS A 69 -12.81 24.43 -13.83
N CYS A 70 -11.56 24.79 -14.07
CA CYS A 70 -10.45 24.36 -13.25
C CYS A 70 -9.37 25.43 -13.11
N ASP A 71 -9.02 25.71 -11.85
CA ASP A 71 -7.97 26.66 -11.50
C ASP A 71 -6.66 25.93 -11.21
N THR A 72 -6.73 24.74 -10.59
CA THR A 72 -5.58 23.87 -10.39
C THR A 72 -5.94 22.42 -10.67
N CYS A 73 -5.09 21.72 -11.41
CA CYS A 73 -5.31 20.32 -11.76
C CYS A 73 -4.72 19.37 -10.73
N GLN A 74 -5.22 18.14 -10.73
CA GLN A 74 -4.62 17.04 -9.96
C GLN A 74 -3.20 16.72 -10.47
N ALA A 75 -2.41 16.04 -9.64
CA ALA A 75 -1.04 15.67 -10.01
C ALA A 75 -1.00 14.86 -11.32
N GLY A 76 -0.08 15.21 -12.21
CA GLY A 76 0.02 14.63 -13.56
C GLY A 76 -0.83 15.33 -14.64
N PHE A 77 -1.46 16.46 -14.31
CA PHE A 77 -2.24 17.28 -15.25
C PHE A 77 -1.84 18.76 -15.17
N ILE A 78 -2.08 19.49 -16.26
CA ILE A 78 -1.90 20.95 -16.34
C ILE A 78 -3.16 21.65 -16.83
N VAL A 79 -3.40 22.86 -16.33
CA VAL A 79 -4.54 23.70 -16.74
C VAL A 79 -4.34 24.21 -18.17
N LYS A 80 -5.35 23.99 -19.01
CA LYS A 80 -5.50 24.52 -20.37
C LYS A 80 -6.94 24.94 -20.59
N SER A 81 -7.18 26.25 -20.71
CA SER A 81 -8.51 26.82 -20.99
C SER A 81 -9.61 26.30 -20.05
N ASP A 82 -9.42 26.47 -18.74
CA ASP A 82 -10.33 26.03 -17.66
C ASP A 82 -10.52 24.50 -17.57
N LYS A 83 -9.70 23.70 -18.26
CA LYS A 83 -9.73 22.23 -18.22
C LYS A 83 -8.35 21.66 -17.88
N CYS A 84 -8.31 20.40 -17.48
CA CYS A 84 -7.06 19.70 -17.20
C CYS A 84 -6.63 18.84 -18.39
N LEU A 85 -5.44 19.12 -18.90
CA LEU A 85 -4.75 18.33 -19.92
C LEU A 85 -3.75 17.42 -19.23
N GLU A 86 -3.74 16.13 -19.60
CA GLU A 86 -2.80 15.16 -19.05
C GLU A 86 -1.36 15.49 -19.47
N CYS A 87 -0.42 15.35 -18.54
CA CYS A 87 1.00 15.46 -18.85
C CYS A 87 1.47 14.29 -19.73
N PRO A 88 2.56 14.46 -20.52
CA PRO A 88 3.14 13.37 -21.28
C PRO A 88 3.43 12.14 -20.42
N ALA A 89 3.25 10.95 -21.00
CA ALA A 89 3.48 9.70 -20.28
C ALA A 89 4.88 9.66 -19.62
N GLY A 90 4.92 9.27 -18.35
CA GLY A 90 6.16 9.24 -17.58
C GLY A 90 6.62 10.60 -17.05
N CYS A 91 5.82 11.66 -17.16
CA CYS A 91 6.13 12.98 -16.62
C CYS A 91 5.40 13.25 -15.30
N GLU A 92 6.09 13.77 -14.30
CA GLU A 92 5.54 14.19 -13.00
C GLU A 92 4.91 15.58 -13.08
N GLU A 93 5.58 16.50 -13.79
CA GLU A 93 5.17 17.89 -13.94
C GLU A 93 5.38 18.36 -15.39
N CYS A 94 4.35 18.91 -16.00
CA CYS A 94 4.41 19.45 -17.36
C CYS A 94 4.05 20.94 -17.39
N THR A 95 4.48 21.63 -18.44
CA THR A 95 4.10 22.99 -18.83
C THR A 95 3.39 22.97 -20.17
N LEU A 96 2.67 24.03 -20.53
CA LEU A 96 2.23 24.18 -21.92
C LEU A 96 3.39 24.66 -22.79
N ASP A 97 3.39 24.25 -24.05
CA ASP A 97 4.30 24.78 -25.07
C ASP A 97 4.09 26.30 -25.30
N THR A 98 4.96 26.92 -26.08
CA THR A 98 4.88 28.36 -26.37
C THR A 98 3.57 28.79 -27.03
N ALA A 99 2.87 27.88 -27.74
CA ALA A 99 1.56 28.17 -28.33
C ALA A 99 0.39 27.95 -27.35
N GLY A 100 0.62 27.39 -26.15
CA GLY A 100 -0.42 27.09 -25.18
C GLY A 100 -1.32 25.90 -25.59
N THR A 101 -0.82 25.04 -26.46
CA THR A 101 -1.60 23.98 -27.12
C THR A 101 -1.28 22.57 -26.61
N THR A 102 -0.03 22.26 -26.29
CA THR A 102 0.40 20.92 -25.91
C THR A 102 1.10 20.91 -24.57
N ALA A 103 0.92 19.85 -23.79
CA ALA A 103 1.68 19.64 -22.57
C ALA A 103 3.08 19.09 -22.90
N GLU A 104 4.10 19.74 -22.34
CA GLU A 104 5.51 19.44 -22.47
C GLU A 104 6.08 19.12 -21.10
N CYS A 105 6.83 18.03 -20.97
CA CYS A 105 7.41 17.65 -19.70
C CYS A 105 8.51 18.63 -19.29
N VAL A 106 8.43 19.12 -18.05
CA VAL A 106 9.44 20.00 -17.47
C VAL A 106 10.77 19.25 -17.33
N THR A 107 11.87 19.94 -17.59
CA THR A 107 13.23 19.39 -17.45
C THR A 107 13.45 18.77 -16.07
N ASN A 108 13.96 17.54 -16.04
CA ASN A 108 14.21 16.76 -14.82
C ASN A 108 12.95 16.42 -14.01
N LYS A 109 11.77 16.38 -14.65
CA LYS A 109 10.49 15.97 -14.04
C LYS A 109 9.95 14.68 -14.64
N CYS A 110 10.82 13.80 -15.13
CA CYS A 110 10.41 12.44 -15.46
C CYS A 110 10.22 11.62 -14.17
N LYS A 111 9.18 10.79 -14.16
CA LYS A 111 8.91 9.77 -13.15
C LYS A 111 10.10 8.82 -13.02
N GLN A 112 10.21 8.15 -11.88
CA GLN A 112 11.17 7.07 -11.72
C GLN A 112 11.07 6.04 -12.86
N HIS A 113 12.22 5.52 -13.30
CA HIS A 113 12.34 4.62 -14.44
C HIS A 113 12.01 5.24 -15.80
N TYR A 114 12.06 6.56 -15.93
CA TYR A 114 12.03 7.28 -17.20
C TYR A 114 13.25 8.18 -17.33
N VAL A 115 13.60 8.52 -18.58
CA VAL A 115 14.66 9.49 -18.92
C VAL A 115 14.11 10.59 -19.81
N GLN A 116 14.58 11.82 -19.60
CA GLN A 116 14.18 12.99 -20.38
C GLN A 116 14.73 12.91 -21.81
N VAL A 117 13.87 13.10 -22.80
CA VAL A 117 14.20 13.21 -24.23
C VAL A 117 13.46 14.41 -24.80
N GLY A 118 14.17 15.53 -24.95
CA GLY A 118 13.56 16.81 -25.30
C GLY A 118 12.54 17.23 -24.24
N THR A 119 11.29 17.45 -24.65
CA THR A 119 10.14 17.79 -23.78
C THR A 119 9.28 16.58 -23.42
N THR A 120 9.80 15.35 -23.59
CA THR A 120 9.09 14.12 -23.27
C THR A 120 9.93 13.20 -22.39
N CYS A 121 9.29 12.19 -21.81
CA CYS A 121 9.95 11.15 -21.03
C CYS A 121 9.85 9.82 -21.78
N LYS A 122 10.95 9.06 -21.81
CA LYS A 122 10.97 7.70 -22.37
C LYS A 122 11.22 6.68 -21.26
N PRO A 123 10.49 5.55 -21.22
CA PRO A 123 10.67 4.55 -20.19
C PRO A 123 12.04 3.88 -20.33
N CYS A 124 12.66 3.57 -19.22
CA CYS A 124 13.88 2.78 -19.19
C CYS A 124 13.63 1.32 -19.63
N PRO A 125 14.66 0.62 -20.13
CA PRO A 125 14.55 -0.80 -20.46
C PRO A 125 14.09 -1.63 -19.26
N VAL A 126 13.46 -2.77 -19.55
CA VAL A 126 13.04 -3.74 -18.53
C VAL A 126 14.21 -4.06 -17.59
N GLY A 127 13.94 -4.11 -16.29
CA GLY A 127 14.96 -4.40 -15.28
C GLY A 127 15.94 -3.26 -14.98
N CYS A 128 15.83 -2.09 -15.62
CA CYS A 128 16.73 -0.97 -15.40
C CYS A 128 16.16 0.05 -14.40
N ALA A 129 16.94 0.43 -13.39
CA ALA A 129 16.56 1.45 -12.41
C ALA A 129 16.75 2.87 -12.99
N PHE A 130 17.90 3.11 -13.64
CA PHE A 130 18.28 4.39 -14.24
C PHE A 130 18.87 4.18 -15.64
N CYS A 131 18.38 4.93 -16.63
CA CYS A 131 18.81 4.81 -18.01
C CYS A 131 19.23 6.16 -18.60
N THR A 132 20.02 6.11 -19.67
CA THR A 132 20.34 7.24 -20.54
C THR A 132 19.63 7.08 -21.88
N TYR A 133 19.55 8.17 -22.64
CA TYR A 133 19.06 8.14 -24.02
C TYR A 133 20.24 8.19 -25.00
N ASP A 134 20.32 7.20 -25.88
CA ASP A 134 21.32 7.11 -26.93
C ASP A 134 20.76 7.70 -28.23
N THR A 135 21.28 8.85 -28.63
CA THR A 135 20.80 9.58 -29.83
C THR A 135 21.18 8.90 -31.14
N GLY A 136 22.23 8.08 -31.16
CA GLY A 136 22.67 7.36 -32.36
C GLY A 136 21.72 6.20 -32.74
N SER A 137 21.14 5.55 -31.74
CA SER A 137 20.17 4.46 -31.90
C SER A 137 18.73 4.88 -31.64
N SER A 138 18.50 6.09 -31.09
CA SER A 138 17.19 6.56 -30.61
C SER A 138 16.54 5.61 -29.60
N THR A 139 17.36 5.02 -28.73
CA THR A 139 16.90 4.07 -27.70
C THR A 139 17.36 4.48 -26.31
N THR A 140 16.65 4.01 -25.28
CA THR A 140 17.10 4.14 -23.88
C THR A 140 18.05 2.99 -23.54
N LYS A 141 19.20 3.27 -22.94
CA LYS A 141 20.18 2.28 -22.48
C LYS A 141 20.32 2.33 -20.97
N CYS A 142 20.48 1.17 -20.32
CA CYS A 142 20.66 1.18 -18.88
C CYS A 142 22.02 1.77 -18.50
N VAL A 143 22.05 2.58 -17.44
CA VAL A 143 23.32 3.04 -16.86
C VAL A 143 24.04 1.83 -16.26
N LEU A 144 25.34 1.71 -16.52
CA LEU A 144 26.15 0.59 -16.02
C LEU A 144 26.04 0.46 -14.50
N GLY A 145 25.76 -0.76 -14.03
CA GLY A 145 25.54 -1.07 -12.62
C GLY A 145 24.17 -0.66 -12.05
N GLN A 146 23.27 -0.08 -12.84
CA GLN A 146 21.96 0.43 -12.37
C GLN A 146 20.78 -0.48 -12.74
N CYS A 147 20.97 -1.80 -12.66
CA CYS A 147 19.83 -2.73 -12.74
C CYS A 147 19.02 -2.69 -11.45
N LYS A 148 17.71 -2.94 -11.55
CA LYS A 148 16.81 -3.09 -10.40
C LYS A 148 17.22 -4.31 -9.57
N ALA A 149 16.82 -4.34 -8.30
CA ALA A 149 16.98 -5.53 -7.46
C ALA A 149 16.33 -6.76 -8.12
N GLY A 150 16.99 -7.91 -8.07
CA GLY A 150 16.57 -9.11 -8.80
C GLY A 150 16.95 -9.11 -10.29
N TYR A 151 17.83 -8.22 -10.74
CA TYR A 151 18.41 -8.22 -12.09
C TYR A 151 19.94 -8.11 -12.05
N VAL A 152 20.62 -8.61 -13.08
CA VAL A 152 22.07 -8.52 -13.29
C VAL A 152 22.40 -7.90 -14.65
N MET A 153 23.44 -7.06 -14.68
CA MET A 153 23.84 -6.29 -15.87
C MET A 153 24.65 -7.14 -16.86
N LYS A 154 24.18 -7.25 -18.11
CA LYS A 154 24.91 -7.84 -19.24
C LYS A 154 25.96 -6.88 -19.81
N SER A 155 26.91 -7.43 -20.57
CA SER A 155 27.98 -6.65 -21.21
C SER A 155 27.48 -5.65 -22.25
N ASP A 156 26.29 -5.87 -22.81
CA ASP A 156 25.63 -4.96 -23.76
C ASP A 156 24.85 -3.82 -23.07
N GLY A 157 24.85 -3.77 -21.74
CA GLY A 157 24.11 -2.77 -20.94
C GLY A 157 22.63 -3.11 -20.71
N SER A 158 22.17 -4.31 -21.08
CA SER A 158 20.83 -4.81 -20.74
C SER A 158 20.80 -5.48 -19.36
N CYS A 159 19.63 -5.50 -18.72
CA CYS A 159 19.44 -6.13 -17.42
C CYS A 159 18.72 -7.48 -17.59
N LEU A 160 19.35 -8.56 -17.14
CA LEU A 160 18.78 -9.91 -17.12
C LEU A 160 18.14 -10.19 -15.77
N GLU A 161 16.92 -10.70 -15.76
CA GLU A 161 16.24 -11.08 -14.51
C GLU A 161 16.94 -12.27 -13.84
N CYS A 162 17.06 -12.22 -12.51
CA CYS A 162 17.57 -13.34 -11.73
C CYS A 162 16.59 -14.54 -11.77
N PRO A 163 17.09 -15.77 -11.59
CA PRO A 163 16.23 -16.95 -11.48
C PRO A 163 15.14 -16.79 -10.42
N VAL A 164 14.02 -17.51 -10.60
CA VAL A 164 12.90 -17.49 -9.66
C VAL A 164 13.39 -17.74 -8.23
N GLY A 165 12.91 -16.93 -7.29
CA GLY A 165 13.31 -17.04 -5.89
C GLY A 165 14.68 -16.47 -5.55
N CYS A 166 15.46 -15.96 -6.51
CA CYS A 166 16.77 -15.37 -6.24
C CYS A 166 16.69 -13.84 -6.06
N ALA A 167 17.29 -13.30 -5.00
CA ALA A 167 17.35 -11.86 -4.74
C ALA A 167 18.57 -11.20 -5.41
N VAL A 168 19.71 -11.91 -5.44
CA VAL A 168 20.96 -11.43 -6.05
C VAL A 168 21.58 -12.53 -6.89
N CYS A 169 21.83 -12.26 -8.16
CA CYS A 169 22.43 -13.21 -9.11
C CYS A 169 23.68 -12.63 -9.79
N THR A 170 24.51 -13.51 -10.33
CA THR A 170 25.67 -13.21 -11.17
C THR A 170 25.44 -13.71 -12.59
N LEU A 171 26.16 -13.14 -13.55
CA LEU A 171 26.18 -13.69 -14.90
C LEU A 171 27.11 -14.89 -14.99
N SER A 172 26.65 -15.91 -15.70
CA SER A 172 27.44 -17.05 -16.13
C SER A 172 28.48 -16.64 -17.18
N THR A 173 29.41 -17.54 -17.49
CA THR A 173 30.48 -17.32 -18.46
C THR A 173 29.97 -17.11 -19.89
N ASP A 174 28.74 -17.52 -20.19
CA ASP A 174 28.07 -17.28 -21.47
C ASP A 174 27.53 -15.84 -21.63
N GLY A 175 27.56 -15.03 -20.56
CA GLY A 175 27.03 -13.67 -20.52
C GLY A 175 25.51 -13.55 -20.66
N ASN A 176 24.80 -14.68 -20.71
CA ASN A 176 23.36 -14.75 -21.04
C ASN A 176 22.52 -15.47 -19.99
N THR A 177 23.14 -16.22 -19.10
CA THR A 177 22.46 -16.95 -18.03
C THR A 177 22.78 -16.29 -16.69
N ALA A 178 21.75 -16.08 -15.86
CA ALA A 178 21.91 -15.61 -14.50
C ALA A 178 21.93 -16.79 -13.52
N THR A 179 22.91 -16.82 -12.62
CA THR A 179 23.04 -17.83 -11.56
C THR A 179 22.89 -17.17 -10.19
N CYS A 180 22.15 -17.80 -9.28
CA CYS A 180 21.91 -17.18 -7.98
C CYS A 180 23.18 -17.18 -7.12
N VAL A 181 23.47 -16.06 -6.46
CA VAL A 181 24.58 -15.99 -5.51
C VAL A 181 24.26 -16.83 -4.27
N SER A 182 25.27 -17.54 -3.76
CA SER A 182 25.11 -18.37 -2.57
C SER A 182 24.57 -17.58 -1.37
N GLY A 183 23.52 -18.08 -0.73
CA GLY A 183 22.82 -17.46 0.39
C GLY A 183 21.97 -16.23 0.02
N LYS A 184 21.73 -15.96 -1.27
CA LYS A 184 20.98 -14.78 -1.75
C LYS A 184 19.62 -15.12 -2.36
N CYS A 185 18.95 -16.14 -1.83
CA CYS A 185 17.54 -16.35 -2.13
C CYS A 185 16.68 -15.24 -1.51
N LYS A 186 15.52 -14.96 -2.13
CA LYS A 186 14.47 -14.11 -1.58
C LYS A 186 13.94 -14.74 -0.28
N GLN A 187 13.26 -13.94 0.55
CA GLN A 187 12.56 -14.47 1.73
C GLN A 187 11.58 -15.57 1.31
N HIS A 188 11.42 -16.58 2.17
CA HIS A 188 10.63 -17.80 1.92
C HIS A 188 11.15 -18.69 0.79
N TYR A 189 12.45 -18.62 0.49
CA TYR A 189 13.14 -19.56 -0.40
C TYR A 189 14.40 -20.11 0.28
N VAL A 190 14.74 -21.36 -0.03
CA VAL A 190 15.98 -22.02 0.38
C VAL A 190 16.79 -22.42 -0.84
N GLN A 191 18.12 -22.31 -0.77
CA GLN A 191 18.99 -22.62 -1.91
C GLN A 191 19.43 -24.09 -1.90
N ASP A 192 19.30 -24.76 -3.04
CA ASP A 192 19.81 -26.12 -3.26
C ASP A 192 21.33 -26.16 -3.51
N ALA A 193 21.89 -27.38 -3.55
CA ALA A 193 23.33 -27.59 -3.75
C ALA A 193 23.81 -27.11 -5.13
N GLN A 194 22.90 -27.01 -6.10
CA GLN A 194 23.11 -26.52 -7.46
C GLN A 194 22.95 -24.99 -7.55
N GLY A 195 22.59 -24.32 -6.45
CA GLY A 195 22.44 -22.88 -6.37
C GLY A 195 21.06 -22.35 -6.76
N ASN A 196 20.05 -23.20 -6.99
CA ASN A 196 18.69 -22.75 -7.30
C ASN A 196 17.89 -22.50 -6.02
N CYS A 197 17.04 -21.48 -6.06
CA CYS A 197 16.16 -21.15 -4.94
C CYS A 197 14.83 -21.91 -5.07
N LYS A 198 14.53 -22.76 -4.09
CA LYS A 198 13.27 -23.48 -3.97
C LYS A 198 12.35 -22.76 -2.99
N ARG A 199 11.08 -22.59 -3.36
CA ARG A 199 10.08 -21.95 -2.50
C ARG A 199 9.86 -22.82 -1.26
N CYS A 200 9.78 -22.19 -0.09
CA CYS A 200 9.39 -22.89 1.13
C CYS A 200 7.96 -23.43 1.03
N PRO A 201 7.62 -24.49 1.78
CA PRO A 201 6.25 -24.99 1.90
C PRO A 201 5.28 -23.89 2.36
N ASP A 202 3.99 -24.08 2.11
CA ASP A 202 2.98 -23.09 2.50
C ASP A 202 3.00 -22.84 4.02
N HIS A 203 2.70 -21.59 4.39
CA HIS A 203 2.73 -21.08 5.77
C HIS A 203 4.10 -21.15 6.48
N CYS A 204 5.16 -21.48 5.75
CA CYS A 204 6.53 -21.42 6.23
C CYS A 204 7.18 -20.08 5.89
N ASP A 205 7.73 -19.42 6.89
CA ASP A 205 8.53 -18.20 6.80
C ASP A 205 9.99 -18.50 6.40
N SER A 206 10.59 -19.55 6.98
CA SER A 206 11.94 -20.04 6.67
C SER A 206 12.02 -21.56 6.64
N CYS A 207 12.70 -22.11 5.63
CA CYS A 207 12.80 -23.54 5.39
C CYS A 207 14.26 -23.99 5.21
N ILE A 208 14.47 -25.29 5.42
CA ILE A 208 15.74 -25.98 5.19
C ILE A 208 15.52 -27.10 4.16
N LEU A 209 16.59 -27.63 3.59
CA LEU A 209 16.50 -28.75 2.66
C LEU A 209 16.59 -30.10 3.37
N ASP A 210 15.67 -30.99 3.02
CA ASP A 210 15.72 -32.43 3.27
C ASP A 210 16.10 -33.16 1.98
N GLY A 211 17.41 -33.35 1.77
CA GLY A 211 17.91 -33.71 0.45
C GLY A 211 17.58 -32.62 -0.57
N GLU A 212 16.68 -32.92 -1.51
CA GLU A 212 16.22 -32.01 -2.58
C GLU A 212 14.87 -31.33 -2.27
N THR A 213 14.22 -31.68 -1.16
CA THR A 213 12.87 -31.18 -0.82
C THR A 213 12.92 -30.12 0.29
N PRO A 214 12.36 -28.93 0.09
CA PRO A 214 12.23 -27.93 1.16
C PRO A 214 11.29 -28.42 2.26
N ARG A 215 11.78 -28.47 3.51
CA ARG A 215 10.98 -28.68 4.72
C ARG A 215 11.02 -27.44 5.60
N CYS A 216 9.94 -27.15 6.32
CA CYS A 216 9.94 -25.97 7.18
C CYS A 216 10.99 -26.10 8.31
N ALA A 217 11.64 -24.99 8.66
CA ALA A 217 12.52 -24.98 9.83
C ALA A 217 11.67 -25.10 11.11
N VAL A 218 12.26 -25.61 12.20
CA VAL A 218 11.56 -25.92 13.46
C VAL A 218 10.83 -24.69 14.04
N ASP A 219 11.45 -23.51 13.94
CA ASP A 219 10.86 -22.22 14.32
C ASP A 219 10.53 -21.35 13.08
N GLY A 220 10.39 -22.01 11.94
CA GLY A 220 10.28 -21.36 10.63
C GLY A 220 8.87 -21.10 10.17
N CYS A 221 7.84 -21.42 10.96
CA CYS A 221 6.45 -21.14 10.59
C CYS A 221 6.13 -19.65 10.72
N LYS A 222 5.21 -19.18 9.88
CA LYS A 222 4.62 -17.84 10.04
C LYS A 222 3.87 -17.74 11.37
N PRO A 223 3.69 -16.53 11.92
CA PRO A 223 2.89 -16.33 13.14
C PRO A 223 1.54 -17.02 13.01
N GLN A 224 1.08 -17.64 14.11
CA GLN A 224 -0.14 -18.43 14.20
C GLN A 224 -0.11 -19.83 13.55
N TYR A 225 0.98 -20.24 12.89
CA TYR A 225 1.11 -21.59 12.33
C TYR A 225 2.15 -22.40 13.11
N ALA A 226 1.89 -23.69 13.29
CA ALA A 226 2.84 -24.64 13.87
C ALA A 226 3.26 -25.70 12.85
N VAL A 227 4.46 -26.25 13.04
CA VAL A 227 4.98 -27.34 12.23
C VAL A 227 4.07 -28.56 12.40
N ASP A 228 3.74 -29.23 11.30
CA ASP A 228 2.91 -30.42 11.30
C ASP A 228 3.60 -31.63 11.94
N SER A 229 2.85 -32.72 12.18
CA SER A 229 3.39 -33.94 12.79
C SER A 229 4.48 -34.62 11.96
N THR A 230 4.67 -34.21 10.70
CA THR A 230 5.68 -34.76 9.79
C THR A 230 6.94 -33.89 9.71
N GLY A 231 6.93 -32.68 10.28
CA GLY A 231 8.05 -31.74 10.17
C GLY A 231 8.18 -31.07 8.80
N ALA A 232 7.23 -31.30 7.89
CA ALA A 232 7.37 -30.96 6.47
C ALA A 232 6.72 -29.62 6.10
N SER A 233 5.55 -29.33 6.67
CA SER A 233 4.78 -28.11 6.41
C SER A 233 4.22 -27.51 7.70
N CYS A 234 3.65 -26.31 7.63
CA CYS A 234 2.93 -25.70 8.74
C CYS A 234 1.44 -25.79 8.45
N SER A 235 0.72 -26.68 9.13
CA SER A 235 -0.68 -27.00 8.78
C SER A 235 -1.66 -26.91 9.94
N VAL A 236 -1.18 -26.63 11.15
CA VAL A 236 -2.06 -26.55 12.32
C VAL A 236 -2.59 -25.13 12.50
N GLY A 237 -3.92 -25.03 12.61
CA GLY A 237 -4.70 -23.79 12.72
C GLY A 237 -4.26 -22.89 13.88
N PRO A 238 -4.80 -21.65 13.94
CA PRO A 238 -4.20 -20.54 14.68
C PRO A 238 -3.80 -20.95 16.09
N CYS A 239 -2.57 -20.61 16.49
CA CYS A 239 -2.18 -20.64 17.89
C CYS A 239 -3.28 -20.02 18.77
N VAL A 240 -3.31 -20.36 20.06
CA VAL A 240 -4.25 -19.71 20.98
C VAL A 240 -4.10 -18.19 20.90
N PRO A 241 -5.18 -17.42 21.11
CA PRO A 241 -5.10 -15.97 21.11
C PRO A 241 -3.92 -15.47 21.95
N ASN A 242 -3.25 -14.43 21.45
CA ASN A 242 -2.09 -13.82 22.11
C ASN A 242 -0.83 -14.70 22.18
N CYS A 243 -0.72 -15.69 21.29
CA CYS A 243 0.46 -16.51 21.11
C CYS A 243 1.09 -16.28 19.73
N ASP A 244 2.34 -15.82 19.72
CA ASP A 244 3.14 -15.57 18.52
C ASP A 244 3.74 -16.88 17.97
N THR A 245 4.11 -17.82 18.85
CA THR A 245 4.69 -19.11 18.45
C THR A 245 4.09 -20.30 19.21
N CYS A 246 3.63 -21.31 18.48
CA CYS A 246 3.12 -22.56 19.02
C CYS A 246 3.76 -23.77 18.35
N ALA A 247 4.01 -24.84 19.10
CA ALA A 247 4.45 -26.15 18.58
C ALA A 247 3.28 -27.14 18.47
N THR A 248 2.11 -26.81 18.98
CA THR A 248 0.91 -27.67 18.94
C THR A 248 -0.34 -26.79 18.87
N THR A 249 -1.34 -27.20 18.10
CA THR A 249 -2.64 -26.50 18.04
C THR A 249 -3.19 -26.29 19.43
N GLY A 250 -3.67 -25.07 19.71
CA GLY A 250 -4.31 -24.78 20.98
C GLY A 250 -3.35 -24.65 22.18
N LYS A 251 -2.03 -24.58 21.95
CA LYS A 251 -1.02 -24.38 23.01
C LYS A 251 0.06 -23.42 22.56
N CYS A 252 0.59 -22.60 23.46
CA CYS A 252 1.69 -21.70 23.21
C CYS A 252 3.04 -22.27 23.66
N ASN A 253 4.12 -21.82 23.02
CA ASN A 253 5.47 -22.14 23.46
C ASN A 253 5.89 -21.26 24.65
N SER A 254 6.82 -21.75 25.48
CA SER A 254 7.40 -20.94 26.56
C SER A 254 8.15 -19.74 25.98
N GLY A 255 7.72 -18.52 26.33
CA GLY A 255 8.25 -17.29 25.75
C GLY A 255 7.69 -16.94 24.37
N GLY A 256 6.70 -17.69 23.88
CA GLY A 256 6.00 -17.44 22.62
C GLY A 256 4.77 -16.54 22.73
N CYS A 257 4.54 -15.90 23.88
CA CYS A 257 3.40 -15.01 24.07
C CYS A 257 3.64 -13.65 23.44
N ALA A 258 2.57 -13.10 22.85
CA ALA A 258 2.57 -11.74 22.33
C ALA A 258 2.89 -10.73 23.43
N SER A 259 3.44 -9.58 23.03
CA SER A 259 3.81 -8.51 23.96
C SER A 259 2.61 -8.12 24.85
N GLY A 260 2.81 -8.11 26.17
CA GLY A 260 1.77 -7.83 27.18
C GLY A 260 1.13 -9.07 27.82
N TYR A 261 1.45 -10.28 27.34
CA TYR A 261 0.92 -11.54 27.84
C TYR A 261 2.03 -12.40 28.47
N THR A 262 1.68 -13.17 29.49
CA THR A 262 2.59 -14.07 30.21
C THR A 262 2.25 -15.52 29.94
N PHE A 263 3.29 -16.34 29.75
CA PHE A 263 3.13 -17.77 29.48
C PHE A 263 2.74 -18.53 30.75
N ASN A 264 1.60 -19.24 30.71
CA ASN A 264 1.15 -20.11 31.77
C ASN A 264 1.70 -21.53 31.56
N THR A 265 2.60 -21.95 32.44
CA THR A 265 3.28 -23.25 32.36
C THR A 265 2.37 -24.45 32.57
N HIS A 266 1.17 -24.27 33.13
CA HIS A 266 0.23 -25.36 33.41
C HIS A 266 -0.78 -25.54 32.26
N THR A 267 -1.34 -24.45 31.76
CA THR A 267 -2.34 -24.49 30.68
C THR A 267 -1.70 -24.41 29.31
N MET A 268 -0.43 -23.99 29.22
CA MET A 268 0.28 -23.67 27.99
C MET A 268 -0.47 -22.58 27.19
N LEU A 269 -1.06 -21.60 27.88
CA LEU A 269 -1.77 -20.45 27.31
C LEU A 269 -1.03 -19.15 27.61
N CYS A 270 -1.40 -18.08 26.90
CA CYS A 270 -0.90 -16.73 27.13
C CYS A 270 -1.97 -15.90 27.84
N ASP A 271 -1.77 -15.72 29.14
CA ASP A 271 -2.70 -14.99 29.99
C ASP A 271 -2.31 -13.50 30.00
N GLY A 272 -3.31 -12.62 30.01
CA GLY A 272 -3.06 -11.19 30.21
C GLY A 272 -2.47 -10.97 31.60
N SER A 273 -1.55 -10.01 31.71
CA SER A 273 -1.01 -9.59 33.01
C SER A 273 -2.13 -8.94 33.84
N THR A 274 -2.83 -9.73 34.65
CA THR A 274 -3.93 -9.25 35.48
C THR A 274 -3.40 -8.41 36.65
N LEU A 275 -3.26 -7.11 36.42
CA LEU A 275 -3.54 -6.08 37.43
C LEU A 275 -4.78 -5.25 37.09
N ALA A 276 -5.55 -5.62 36.05
CA ALA A 276 -6.76 -4.88 35.64
C ALA A 276 -8.08 -5.68 35.60
N ASP A 277 -8.06 -7.01 35.77
CA ASP A 277 -9.28 -7.82 35.65
C ASP A 277 -9.93 -8.16 37.01
N MET A 278 -10.30 -7.11 37.74
CA MET A 278 -11.44 -7.12 38.65
C MET A 278 -12.39 -5.98 38.31
N VAL A 279 -12.80 -5.87 37.06
CA VAL A 279 -14.03 -5.16 36.69
C VAL A 279 -15.02 -6.22 36.23
N PHE A 280 -15.82 -6.71 37.19
CA PHE A 280 -17.09 -7.31 36.87
C PHE A 280 -17.86 -6.36 35.94
N PRO A 281 -18.49 -6.84 34.85
CA PRO A 281 -19.47 -6.03 34.14
C PRO A 281 -20.68 -5.88 35.05
N ILE A 282 -20.68 -4.83 35.88
CA ILE A 282 -21.92 -4.32 36.47
C ILE A 282 -22.70 -3.75 35.29
N LEU A 283 -23.73 -4.47 34.88
CA LEU A 283 -24.86 -3.90 34.17
C LEU A 283 -25.36 -2.68 34.96
N ALA A 284 -24.92 -1.51 34.55
CA ALA A 284 -25.45 -0.23 35.01
C ALA A 284 -26.04 0.49 33.79
N HIS A 285 -27.29 0.13 33.46
CA HIS A 285 -28.20 1.08 32.84
C HIS A 285 -28.37 2.28 33.78
N LYS A 286 -27.61 3.35 33.57
CA LYS A 286 -27.93 4.73 33.98
C LYS A 286 -27.23 5.62 32.94
N GLY A 287 -27.92 6.22 31.97
CA GLY A 287 -29.06 7.08 32.17
C GLY A 287 -28.53 8.47 32.50
N CYS A 288 -28.49 9.32 31.47
CA CYS A 288 -28.10 10.72 31.48
C CYS A 288 -28.66 11.50 32.68
N TRP A 289 -27.85 12.40 33.24
CA TRP A 289 -28.27 13.62 33.92
C TRP A 289 -27.45 14.77 33.35
#